data_AF-A0A6P4C9F3-F1
#
_entry.id   AF-A0A6P4C9F3-F1
#
_cell.length_a   1.000
_cell.length_b   1.000
_cell.length_c   1.000
_cell.angle_alpha   90.00
_cell.angle_beta   90.00
_cell.angle_gamma   90.00
#
_symmetry.space_group_name_H-M   'P 1'
#
loop_
_entity.id
_entity.type
_entity.pdbx_description
1 polymer ?
#
loop_
_entity_poly.entity_id
_entity_poly.type
_entity_poly.pdbx_seq_one_letter_code
_entity_poly.pdbx_strand_id
1 'polypeptide(L)'
;MRKFTGGREILRPAPTRFATNFIALQSIFAQKDPLRAIVTSKEWISSAYPKDAKAKKFVDQVLDSKFWSQCTDIVKLIEPPVCVLRIVDSKDRVAMGFLYQAIYKAREEMVKRFQKRKNVTDPYLKILDTRWDAQLKKNLHAAGYWFNLAFRFNAREFEKHKQTTFGLLDVIEKYAYNDLVLNSKLTSEKRIFKNAEQDFERQSAIRQRTTVMPGEFLHKFGLLRL
;
A
#
# COMPACT_ATOMS: atom_id res chain seq x y z
N MET A 1 2.90 33.81 5.90
CA MET A 1 2.77 32.36 5.58
C MET A 1 2.16 32.13 4.20
N ARG A 2 0.88 32.46 3.94
CA ARG A 2 0.22 32.23 2.62
C ARG A 2 0.97 32.80 1.40
N LYS A 3 1.56 34.00 1.53
CA LYS A 3 2.41 34.63 0.50
C LYS A 3 3.58 33.74 0.05
N PHE A 4 4.20 33.04 0.98
CA PHE A 4 5.41 32.23 0.72
C PHE A 4 5.07 30.80 0.30
N THR A 5 3.95 30.25 0.77
CA THR A 5 3.48 28.91 0.39
C THR A 5 2.61 28.89 -0.87
N GLY A 6 2.44 30.03 -1.55
CA GLY A 6 1.56 30.17 -2.71
C GLY A 6 0.11 29.80 -2.41
N GLY A 7 -0.37 30.12 -1.20
CA GLY A 7 -1.72 29.80 -0.74
C GLY A 7 -1.94 28.32 -0.34
N ARG A 8 -0.93 27.46 -0.42
CA ARG A 8 -1.06 26.05 -0.02
C ARG A 8 -1.19 25.91 1.49
N GLU A 9 -2.17 25.12 1.92
CA GLU A 9 -2.32 24.73 3.32
C GLU A 9 -1.28 23.68 3.73
N ILE A 10 -0.63 23.94 4.87
CA ILE A 10 0.40 23.07 5.46
C ILE A 10 -0.26 21.88 6.17
N LEU A 11 -1.31 22.13 6.94
CA LEU A 11 -2.06 21.06 7.58
C LEU A 11 -3.19 20.65 6.64
N ARG A 12 -3.11 19.41 6.13
CA ARG A 12 -4.20 18.80 5.37
C ARG A 12 -4.73 17.64 6.19
N PRO A 13 -5.89 17.80 6.87
CA PRO A 13 -6.56 16.66 7.48
C PRO A 13 -6.76 15.58 6.43
N ALA A 14 -6.24 14.39 6.70
CA ALA A 14 -6.45 13.25 5.83
C ALA A 14 -7.87 12.70 6.07
N PRO A 15 -8.56 12.19 5.04
CA PRO A 15 -9.81 11.46 5.24
C PRO A 15 -9.64 10.26 6.19
N THR A 16 -8.43 9.71 6.27
CA THR A 16 -8.10 8.57 7.12
C THR A 16 -7.26 9.02 8.32
N ARG A 17 -7.83 8.88 9.52
CA ARG A 17 -7.17 9.26 10.80
C ARG A 17 -5.75 8.69 10.96
N PHE A 18 -5.52 7.50 10.42
CA PHE A 18 -4.25 6.76 10.52
C PHE A 18 -3.08 7.41 9.76
N ALA A 19 -3.36 8.18 8.71
CA ALA A 19 -2.32 8.81 7.88
C ALA A 19 -2.16 10.32 8.12
N THR A 20 -2.97 10.91 9.01
CA THR A 20 -3.02 12.37 9.22
C THR A 20 -1.65 12.97 9.58
N ASN A 21 -0.95 12.38 10.55
CA ASN A 21 0.37 12.86 10.98
C ASN A 21 1.40 12.77 9.85
N PHE A 22 1.36 11.69 9.06
CA PHE A 22 2.25 11.50 7.93
C PHE A 22 1.97 12.51 6.80
N ILE A 23 0.70 12.74 6.47
CA ILE A 23 0.30 13.70 5.45
C ILE A 23 0.64 15.14 5.87
N ALA A 24 0.45 15.47 7.15
CA ALA A 24 0.91 16.75 7.71
C ALA A 24 2.43 16.90 7.58
N LEU A 25 3.21 15.87 7.94
CA LEU A 25 4.66 15.89 7.79
C LEU A 25 5.11 16.02 6.33
N GLN A 26 4.50 15.28 5.40
CA GLN A 26 4.77 15.41 3.97
C GLN A 26 4.50 16.83 3.46
N SER A 27 3.41 17.45 3.91
CA SER A 27 3.06 18.81 3.53
C SER A 27 4.04 19.84 4.09
N ILE A 28 4.43 19.70 5.37
CA ILE A 28 5.49 20.52 5.98
C ILE A 28 6.80 20.36 5.20
N PHE A 29 7.18 19.13 4.87
CA PHE A 29 8.39 18.82 4.12
C PHE A 29 8.37 19.43 2.71
N ALA A 30 7.24 19.37 2.02
CA ALA A 30 7.04 19.99 0.71
C ALA A 30 7.09 21.53 0.76
N GLN A 31 6.96 22.13 1.93
CA GLN A 31 7.05 23.58 2.16
C GLN A 31 8.38 23.97 2.83
N LYS A 32 9.39 23.10 2.88
CA LYS A 32 10.70 23.36 3.50
C LYS A 32 11.31 24.71 3.10
N ASP A 33 11.48 24.97 1.81
CA ASP A 33 12.13 26.19 1.33
C ASP A 33 11.27 27.45 1.55
N PRO A 34 9.94 27.42 1.29
CA PRO A 34 9.02 28.47 1.73
C PRO A 34 9.10 28.77 3.24
N LEU A 35 9.16 27.75 4.09
CA LEU A 35 9.24 27.92 5.54
C LEU A 35 10.55 28.58 5.96
N ARG A 36 11.66 28.18 5.33
CA ARG A 36 12.97 28.81 5.52
C ARG A 36 12.96 30.27 5.09
N ALA A 37 12.37 30.57 3.94
CA ALA A 37 12.25 31.94 3.45
C ALA A 37 11.39 32.84 4.36
N ILE A 38 10.34 32.29 5.00
CA ILE A 38 9.54 33.03 5.99
C ILE A 38 10.42 33.45 7.16
N VAL A 39 11.13 32.51 7.79
CA VAL A 39 11.86 32.78 9.04
C VAL A 39 13.09 33.67 8.86
N THR A 40 13.59 33.81 7.63
CA THR A 40 14.70 34.72 7.29
C THR A 40 14.24 36.03 6.63
N SER A 41 12.93 36.22 6.43
CA SER A 41 12.39 37.43 5.79
C SER A 41 12.50 38.67 6.67
N LYS A 42 12.60 39.85 6.04
CA LYS A 42 12.57 41.13 6.75
C LYS A 42 11.29 41.29 7.55
N GLU A 43 10.15 40.88 6.98
CA GLU A 43 8.84 40.94 7.61
C GLU A 43 8.76 40.10 8.90
N TRP A 44 9.44 38.94 8.93
CA TRP A 44 9.53 38.11 10.14
C TRP A 44 10.39 38.79 11.21
N ILE A 45 11.57 39.27 10.83
CA ILE A 45 12.52 39.92 11.75
C ILE A 45 11.93 41.20 12.37
N SER A 46 11.16 41.98 11.59
CA SER A 46 10.52 43.20 12.07
C SER A 46 9.23 42.98 12.87
N SER A 47 8.76 41.74 12.99
CA SER A 47 7.51 41.41 13.69
C SER A 47 7.71 41.16 15.19
N ALA A 48 6.63 40.82 15.91
CA ALA A 48 6.70 40.39 17.30
C ALA A 48 7.21 38.94 17.46
N TYR A 49 7.17 38.12 16.41
CA TYR A 49 7.48 36.69 16.48
C TYR A 49 8.89 36.34 16.96
N PRO A 50 9.97 37.05 16.59
CA PRO A 50 11.31 36.72 17.07
C PRO A 50 11.48 36.78 18.59
N LYS A 51 10.60 37.48 19.30
CA LYS A 51 10.61 37.58 20.77
C LYS A 51 9.89 36.40 21.43
N ASP A 52 8.99 35.72 20.72
CA ASP A 52 8.22 34.60 21.23
C ASP A 52 9.07 33.32 21.34
N ALA A 53 8.99 32.64 22.48
CA ALA A 53 9.81 31.46 22.76
C ALA A 53 9.45 30.25 21.86
N LYS A 54 8.19 30.10 21.45
CA LYS A 54 7.77 29.02 20.55
C LYS A 54 8.24 29.29 19.12
N ALA A 55 8.15 30.55 18.68
CA ALA A 55 8.66 30.98 17.39
C ALA A 55 10.18 30.76 17.28
N LYS A 56 10.95 31.04 18.33
CA LYS A 56 12.40 30.73 18.35
C LYS A 56 12.66 29.24 18.11
N LYS A 57 12.00 28.35 18.88
CA LYS A 57 12.13 26.90 18.68
C LYS A 57 11.76 26.45 17.26
N PHE A 58 10.72 27.06 16.68
CA PHE A 58 10.31 26.78 15.31
C PHE A 58 11.39 27.20 14.29
N VAL A 59 11.99 28.39 14.46
CA VAL A 59 13.09 28.88 13.62
C VAL A 59 14.27 27.92 13.69
N ASP A 60 14.66 27.52 14.90
CA ASP A 60 15.78 26.58 15.12
C ASP A 60 15.56 25.27 14.36
N GLN A 61 14.36 24.69 14.46
CA GLN A 61 14.00 23.45 13.74
C GLN A 61 13.97 23.63 12.21
N VAL A 62 13.38 24.72 11.71
CA VAL A 62 13.25 24.98 10.27
C VAL A 62 14.61 25.26 9.62
N LEU A 63 15.55 25.83 10.35
CA LEU A 63 16.90 26.07 9.84
C LEU A 63 17.79 24.83 9.97
N ASP A 64 17.55 23.96 10.98
CA ASP A 64 18.33 22.74 11.21
C ASP A 64 18.28 21.74 10.02
N SER A 65 19.45 21.43 9.47
CA SER A 65 19.59 20.45 8.39
C SER A 65 19.30 19.02 8.86
N LYS A 66 19.60 18.70 10.13
CA LYS A 66 19.37 17.37 10.71
C LYS A 66 17.87 17.09 10.83
N PHE A 67 17.07 18.05 11.28
CA PHE A 67 15.61 17.96 11.28
C PHE A 67 15.05 17.57 9.90
N TRP A 68 15.47 18.24 8.82
CA TRP A 68 14.97 17.92 7.47
C TRP A 68 15.47 16.56 6.95
N SER A 69 16.70 16.17 7.33
CA SER A 69 17.22 14.84 7.01
C SER A 69 16.37 13.74 7.67
N GLN A 70 16.02 13.92 8.95
CA GLN A 70 15.11 13.02 9.67
C GLN A 70 13.71 13.00 9.05
N CYS A 71 13.15 14.15 8.66
CA CYS A 71 11.86 14.20 7.95
C CYS A 71 11.91 13.39 6.65
N THR A 72 13.01 13.51 5.89
CA THR A 72 13.21 12.76 4.64
C THR A 72 13.21 11.26 4.91
N ASP A 73 13.88 10.81 5.96
CA ASP A 73 13.94 9.40 6.34
C ASP A 73 12.56 8.88 6.77
N ILE A 74 11.82 9.63 7.59
CA ILE A 74 10.44 9.26 7.98
C ILE A 74 9.55 9.14 6.75
N VAL A 75 9.60 10.11 5.83
CA VAL A 75 8.80 10.07 4.60
C VAL A 75 9.13 8.84 3.77
N LYS A 76 10.42 8.56 3.54
CA LYS A 76 10.86 7.40 2.76
C LYS A 76 10.42 6.07 3.39
N LEU A 77 10.38 6.00 4.71
CA LEU A 77 10.09 4.80 5.47
C LEU A 77 8.58 4.50 5.57
N ILE A 78 7.75 5.55 5.75
CA ILE A 78 6.31 5.40 6.00
C ILE A 78 5.48 5.46 4.71
N GLU A 79 5.99 6.06 3.64
CA GLU A 79 5.26 6.14 2.37
C GLU A 79 4.85 4.78 1.80
N PRO A 80 5.70 3.73 1.77
CA PRO A 80 5.29 2.44 1.20
C PRO A 80 4.11 1.79 1.96
N PRO A 81 4.11 1.70 3.31
CA PRO A 81 2.92 1.27 4.06
C PRO A 81 1.67 2.12 3.82
N VAL A 82 1.81 3.45 3.69
CA VAL A 82 0.67 4.34 3.38
C VAL A 82 0.07 4.04 2.00
N CYS A 83 0.89 3.66 1.02
CA CYS A 83 0.39 3.19 -0.27
C CYS A 83 -0.43 1.89 -0.15
N VAL A 84 -0.04 0.97 0.74
CA VAL A 84 -0.84 -0.24 1.04
C VAL A 84 -2.20 0.16 1.64
N LEU A 85 -2.20 1.06 2.62
CA LEU A 85 -3.44 1.54 3.25
C LEU A 85 -4.39 2.16 2.21
N ARG A 86 -3.86 2.98 1.29
CA ARG A 86 -4.66 3.56 0.20
C ARG A 86 -5.30 2.50 -0.71
N ILE A 87 -4.64 1.37 -0.93
CA ILE A 87 -5.21 0.25 -1.70
C ILE A 87 -6.37 -0.40 -0.93
N VAL A 88 -6.22 -0.59 0.38
CA VAL A 88 -7.24 -1.22 1.22
C VAL A 88 -8.45 -0.31 1.47
N ASP A 89 -8.22 1.00 1.56
CA ASP A 89 -9.27 2.00 1.74
C ASP A 89 -9.98 2.37 0.41
N SER A 90 -9.51 1.85 -0.73
CA SER A 90 -10.14 2.11 -2.02
C SER A 90 -11.50 1.44 -2.10
N LYS A 91 -12.56 2.23 -2.37
CA LYS A 91 -13.92 1.72 -2.60
C LYS A 91 -14.11 1.12 -3.98
N ASP A 92 -13.25 1.50 -4.93
CA ASP A 92 -13.42 1.18 -6.35
C ASP A 92 -12.75 -0.13 -6.75
N ARG A 93 -11.82 -0.65 -5.93
CA ARG A 93 -11.09 -1.88 -6.24
C ARG A 93 -11.21 -2.92 -5.13
N VAL A 94 -11.43 -4.18 -5.50
CA VAL A 94 -11.43 -5.32 -4.56
C VAL A 94 -10.05 -5.49 -3.93
N ALA A 95 -9.83 -4.85 -2.78
CA ALA A 95 -8.52 -4.73 -2.13
C ALA A 95 -7.88 -6.08 -1.77
N MET A 96 -8.70 -7.09 -1.42
CA MET A 96 -8.20 -8.41 -0.99
C MET A 96 -7.26 -9.05 -2.00
N GLY A 97 -7.54 -8.91 -3.31
CA GLY A 97 -6.70 -9.50 -4.35
C GLY A 97 -5.36 -8.80 -4.56
N PHE A 98 -5.22 -7.56 -4.09
CA PHE A 98 -4.02 -6.73 -4.27
C PHE A 98 -3.17 -6.64 -3.00
N LEU A 99 -3.77 -6.85 -1.83
CA LEU A 99 -3.12 -6.67 -0.53
C LEU A 99 -1.84 -7.47 -0.39
N TYR A 100 -1.86 -8.74 -0.81
CA TYR A 100 -0.69 -9.63 -0.70
C TYR A 100 0.50 -9.02 -1.45
N GLN A 101 0.35 -8.68 -2.74
CA GLN A 101 1.40 -8.05 -3.52
C GLN A 101 1.83 -6.70 -2.94
N ALA A 102 0.87 -5.89 -2.51
CA ALA A 102 1.12 -4.54 -2.04
C ALA A 102 2.07 -4.50 -0.84
N ILE A 103 1.91 -5.44 0.10
CA ILE A 103 2.77 -5.53 1.29
C ILE A 103 4.18 -5.97 0.93
N TYR A 104 4.34 -6.97 0.06
CA TYR A 104 5.67 -7.38 -0.41
C TYR A 104 6.38 -6.26 -1.19
N LYS A 105 5.66 -5.54 -2.06
CA LYS A 105 6.21 -4.36 -2.75
C LYS A 105 6.59 -3.24 -1.79
N ALA A 106 5.78 -2.98 -0.77
CA ALA A 106 6.11 -1.98 0.25
C ALA A 106 7.39 -2.36 0.99
N ARG A 107 7.54 -3.63 1.35
CA ARG A 107 8.75 -4.18 1.95
C ARG A 107 9.99 -4.00 1.06
N GLU A 108 9.89 -4.39 -0.21
CA GLU A 108 10.96 -4.24 -1.20
C GLU A 108 11.39 -2.77 -1.36
N GLU A 109 10.43 -1.86 -1.45
CA GLU A 109 10.71 -0.42 -1.57
C GLU A 109 11.36 0.16 -0.30
N MET A 110 10.95 -0.26 0.89
CA MET A 110 11.62 0.12 2.14
C MET A 110 13.09 -0.32 2.13
N VAL A 111 13.36 -1.58 1.80
CA VAL A 111 14.74 -2.12 1.71
C VAL A 111 15.55 -1.35 0.68
N LYS A 112 14.96 -1.10 -0.51
CA LYS A 112 15.61 -0.38 -1.60
C LYS A 112 15.99 1.05 -1.24
N ARG A 113 15.13 1.77 -0.52
CA ARG A 113 15.36 3.17 -0.11
C ARG A 113 16.45 3.32 0.95
N PHE A 114 16.75 2.25 1.69
CA PHE A 114 17.71 2.25 2.81
C PHE A 114 18.79 1.16 2.69
N GLN A 115 19.18 0.77 1.47
CA GLN A 115 20.14 -0.32 1.22
C GLN A 115 21.43 -0.22 2.04
N LYS A 116 21.96 1.00 2.22
CA LYS A 116 23.20 1.28 2.97
C LYS A 116 22.97 1.54 4.47
N ARG A 117 21.71 1.59 4.93
CA ARG A 117 21.29 1.93 6.32
C ARG A 117 20.21 0.96 6.80
N LYS A 118 20.47 -0.35 6.68
CA LYS A 118 19.50 -1.41 6.99
C LYS A 118 19.01 -1.35 8.43
N ASN A 119 19.91 -1.06 9.38
CA ASN A 119 19.61 -0.86 10.80
C ASN A 119 18.49 0.16 11.07
N VAL A 120 18.31 1.16 10.20
CA VAL A 120 17.20 2.13 10.31
C VAL A 120 15.86 1.50 9.91
N THR A 121 15.88 0.58 8.94
CA THR A 121 14.66 0.00 8.33
C THR A 121 14.23 -1.31 8.99
N ASP A 122 15.15 -2.10 9.52
CA ASP A 122 14.90 -3.41 10.11
C ASP A 122 13.83 -3.40 11.22
N PRO A 123 13.83 -2.45 12.18
CA PRO A 123 12.79 -2.40 13.21
C PRO A 123 11.38 -2.22 12.63
N TYR A 124 11.27 -1.45 11.55
CA TYR A 124 9.98 -1.18 10.89
C TYR A 124 9.53 -2.32 10.01
N LEU A 125 10.47 -2.99 9.33
CA LEU A 125 10.17 -4.25 8.64
C LEU A 125 9.69 -5.30 9.62
N LYS A 126 10.31 -5.41 10.80
CA LYS A 126 9.85 -6.33 11.85
C LYS A 126 8.44 -6.02 12.31
N ILE A 127 8.09 -4.73 12.47
CA ILE A 127 6.71 -4.33 12.80
C ILE A 127 5.75 -4.73 11.66
N LEU A 128 6.12 -4.44 10.41
CA LEU A 128 5.30 -4.79 9.24
C LEU A 128 5.09 -6.31 9.13
N ASP A 129 6.16 -7.09 9.22
CA ASP A 129 6.16 -8.55 9.13
C ASP A 129 5.32 -9.14 10.28
N THR A 130 5.50 -8.66 11.52
CA THR A 130 4.70 -9.09 12.69
C THR A 130 3.21 -8.84 12.48
N ARG A 131 2.82 -7.66 11.98
CA ARG A 131 1.42 -7.32 11.71
C ARG A 131 0.86 -8.13 10.55
N TRP A 132 1.68 -8.35 9.52
CA TRP A 132 1.32 -9.17 8.38
C TRP A 132 1.02 -10.59 8.83
N ASP A 133 1.95 -11.27 9.49
CA ASP A 133 1.79 -12.67 9.89
C ASP A 133 0.66 -12.86 10.93
N ALA A 134 0.49 -11.94 11.88
CA ALA A 134 -0.52 -12.10 12.94
C ALA A 134 -1.96 -11.77 12.51
N GLN A 135 -2.16 -10.80 11.61
CA GLN A 135 -3.49 -10.23 11.37
C GLN A 135 -3.96 -10.30 9.92
N LEU A 136 -3.03 -10.22 8.97
CA LEU A 136 -3.35 -9.95 7.57
C LEU A 136 -3.00 -11.11 6.63
N LYS A 137 -2.05 -11.98 6.98
CA LYS A 137 -1.67 -13.16 6.20
C LYS A 137 -2.65 -14.32 6.44
N LYS A 138 -3.91 -14.09 6.10
CA LYS A 138 -4.97 -15.09 6.15
C LYS A 138 -5.05 -15.82 4.81
N ASN A 139 -5.46 -17.09 4.87
CA ASN A 139 -5.68 -17.92 3.68
C ASN A 139 -6.65 -17.25 2.68
N LEU A 140 -7.61 -16.45 3.16
CA LEU A 140 -8.49 -15.66 2.31
C LEU A 140 -7.77 -14.58 1.48
N HIS A 141 -6.78 -13.89 2.04
CA HIS A 141 -5.98 -12.91 1.29
C HIS A 141 -5.03 -13.60 0.30
N ALA A 142 -4.49 -14.77 0.66
CA ALA A 142 -3.72 -15.59 -0.26
C ALA A 142 -4.58 -16.08 -1.44
N ALA A 143 -5.80 -16.56 -1.17
CA ALA A 143 -6.78 -16.92 -2.19
C ALA A 143 -7.15 -15.71 -3.06
N GLY A 144 -7.37 -14.55 -2.45
CA GLY A 144 -7.63 -13.30 -3.16
C GLY A 144 -6.52 -12.95 -4.16
N TYR A 145 -5.25 -13.04 -3.73
CA TYR A 145 -4.11 -12.86 -4.63
C TYR A 145 -4.09 -13.91 -5.73
N TRP A 146 -4.37 -15.17 -5.39
CA TRP A 146 -4.34 -16.28 -6.35
C TRP A 146 -5.36 -16.09 -7.48
N PHE A 147 -6.55 -15.59 -7.17
CA PHE A 147 -7.59 -15.26 -8.17
C PHE A 147 -7.37 -13.91 -8.87
N ASN A 148 -6.41 -13.11 -8.44
CA ASN A 148 -6.16 -11.83 -9.08
C ASN A 148 -5.51 -12.03 -10.45
N LEU A 149 -6.30 -11.76 -11.50
CA LEU A 149 -5.93 -11.97 -12.89
C LEU A 149 -4.70 -11.16 -13.33
N ALA A 150 -4.50 -9.98 -12.74
CA ALA A 150 -3.33 -9.15 -12.99
C ALA A 150 -2.01 -9.86 -12.61
N PHE A 151 -2.08 -10.82 -11.68
CA PHE A 151 -0.92 -11.57 -11.18
C PHE A 151 -0.93 -13.03 -11.64
N ARG A 152 -2.09 -13.70 -11.59
CA ARG A 152 -2.25 -15.13 -11.92
C ARG A 152 -1.63 -15.51 -13.27
N PHE A 153 -1.82 -14.66 -14.28
CA PHE A 153 -1.34 -14.91 -15.64
C PHE A 153 -0.02 -14.19 -15.97
N ASN A 154 0.60 -13.54 -14.99
CA ASN A 154 1.96 -13.03 -15.09
C ASN A 154 2.90 -14.01 -14.38
N ALA A 155 3.52 -14.92 -15.13
CA ALA A 155 4.34 -15.99 -14.56
C ALA A 155 5.46 -15.48 -13.65
N ARG A 156 6.15 -14.40 -14.05
CA ARG A 156 7.24 -13.80 -13.27
C ARG A 156 6.75 -13.24 -11.93
N GLU A 157 5.58 -12.62 -11.93
CA GLU A 157 5.02 -12.05 -10.71
C GLU A 157 4.41 -13.12 -9.81
N PHE A 158 3.68 -14.07 -10.39
CA PHE A 158 3.05 -15.15 -9.63
C PHE A 158 4.09 -16.02 -8.91
N GLU A 159 5.22 -16.30 -9.55
CA GLU A 159 6.27 -17.17 -8.98
C GLU A 159 6.82 -16.66 -7.64
N LYS A 160 6.89 -15.34 -7.45
CA LYS A 160 7.32 -14.71 -6.18
C LYS A 160 6.40 -15.05 -5.01
N HIS A 161 5.16 -15.41 -5.31
CA HIS A 161 4.09 -15.61 -4.34
C HIS A 161 3.35 -16.95 -4.57
N LYS A 162 4.02 -17.96 -5.16
CA LYS A 162 3.42 -19.26 -5.48
C LYS A 162 2.83 -19.99 -4.27
N GLN A 163 3.35 -19.71 -3.08
CA GLN A 163 2.87 -20.24 -1.80
C GLN A 163 1.41 -19.88 -1.51
N THR A 164 0.87 -18.85 -2.17
CA THR A 164 -0.56 -18.50 -2.08
C THR A 164 -1.48 -19.64 -2.57
N THR A 165 -0.96 -20.59 -3.32
CA THR A 165 -1.69 -21.80 -3.74
C THR A 165 -2.12 -22.65 -2.54
N PHE A 166 -1.31 -22.75 -1.48
CA PHE A 166 -1.68 -23.46 -0.26
C PHE A 166 -2.82 -22.75 0.47
N GLY A 167 -2.73 -21.42 0.59
CA GLY A 167 -3.82 -20.63 1.18
C GLY A 167 -5.14 -20.78 0.44
N LEU A 168 -5.12 -20.94 -0.89
CA LEU A 168 -6.34 -21.26 -1.64
C LEU A 168 -6.88 -22.66 -1.32
N LEU A 169 -6.01 -23.67 -1.24
CA LEU A 169 -6.42 -25.04 -0.90
C LEU A 169 -7.07 -25.08 0.49
N ASP A 170 -6.44 -24.46 1.48
CA ASP A 170 -6.99 -24.37 2.83
C ASP A 170 -8.35 -23.65 2.86
N VAL A 171 -8.56 -22.64 2.00
CA VAL A 171 -9.87 -21.98 1.84
C VAL A 171 -10.89 -22.95 1.26
N ILE A 172 -10.56 -23.66 0.18
CA ILE A 172 -11.46 -24.64 -0.42
C ILE A 172 -11.85 -25.71 0.60
N GLU A 173 -10.87 -26.31 1.29
CA GLU A 173 -11.12 -27.35 2.30
C GLU A 173 -11.98 -26.83 3.45
N LYS A 174 -11.68 -25.63 3.96
CA LYS A 174 -12.46 -25.00 5.03
C LYS A 174 -13.90 -24.72 4.66
N TYR A 175 -14.15 -24.22 3.44
CA TYR A 175 -15.48 -23.81 2.99
C TYR A 175 -16.25 -24.90 2.24
N ALA A 176 -15.63 -26.05 1.97
CA ALA A 176 -16.33 -27.24 1.51
C ALA A 176 -17.08 -27.96 2.65
N TYR A 177 -16.86 -27.60 3.92
CA TYR A 177 -17.56 -28.17 5.08
C TYR A 177 -17.58 -29.72 5.11
N ASN A 178 -16.46 -30.35 4.72
CA ASN A 178 -16.30 -31.81 4.56
C ASN A 178 -17.15 -32.46 3.44
N ASP A 179 -17.81 -31.69 2.59
CA ASP A 179 -18.42 -32.19 1.37
C ASP A 179 -17.34 -32.52 0.33
N LEU A 180 -17.09 -33.82 0.16
CA LEU A 180 -16.10 -34.35 -0.78
C LEU A 180 -16.45 -34.05 -2.25
N VAL A 181 -17.74 -33.97 -2.58
CA VAL A 181 -18.21 -33.66 -3.93
C VAL A 181 -17.93 -32.18 -4.23
N LEU A 182 -18.31 -31.30 -3.31
CA LEU A 182 -18.05 -29.87 -3.43
C LEU A 182 -16.55 -29.57 -3.48
N ASN A 183 -15.74 -30.19 -2.62
CA ASN A 183 -14.29 -30.02 -2.62
C ASN A 183 -13.67 -30.45 -3.97
N SER A 184 -14.08 -31.62 -4.49
CA SER A 184 -13.62 -32.11 -5.80
C SER A 184 -13.99 -31.15 -6.93
N LYS A 185 -15.21 -30.59 -6.90
CA LYS A 185 -15.68 -29.59 -7.87
C LYS A 185 -14.90 -28.28 -7.80
N LEU A 186 -14.66 -27.76 -6.59
CA LEU A 186 -13.86 -26.53 -6.42
C LEU A 186 -12.40 -26.74 -6.85
N THR A 187 -11.84 -27.92 -6.60
CA THR A 187 -10.49 -28.28 -7.03
C THR A 187 -10.38 -28.41 -8.55
N SER A 188 -11.41 -28.94 -9.21
CA SER A 188 -11.45 -29.01 -10.69
C SER A 188 -11.60 -27.61 -11.31
N GLU A 189 -12.48 -26.76 -10.77
CA GLU A 189 -12.65 -25.36 -11.22
C GLU A 189 -11.36 -24.54 -11.03
N LYS A 190 -10.65 -24.74 -9.92
CA LYS A 190 -9.31 -24.16 -9.71
C LYS A 190 -8.36 -24.53 -10.85
N ARG A 191 -8.35 -25.79 -11.31
CA ARG A 191 -7.49 -26.23 -12.42
C ARG A 191 -7.88 -25.53 -13.72
N ILE A 192 -9.18 -25.50 -14.04
CA ILE A 192 -9.71 -24.86 -15.25
C ILE A 192 -9.31 -23.38 -15.30
N PHE A 193 -9.52 -22.65 -14.20
CA PHE A 193 -9.12 -21.25 -14.09
C PHE A 193 -7.61 -21.06 -14.24
N LYS A 194 -6.80 -21.87 -13.55
CA LYS A 194 -5.32 -21.79 -13.61
C LYS A 194 -4.80 -21.95 -15.03
N ASN A 195 -5.36 -22.91 -15.76
CA ASN A 195 -4.92 -23.26 -17.11
C ASN A 195 -5.58 -22.38 -18.19
N ALA A 196 -6.48 -21.47 -17.79
CA ALA A 196 -7.33 -20.69 -18.69
C ALA A 196 -8.11 -21.56 -19.68
N GLU A 197 -8.65 -22.69 -19.22
CA GLU A 197 -9.43 -23.60 -20.06
C GLU A 197 -10.89 -23.12 -20.22
N GLN A 198 -11.59 -23.62 -21.24
CA GLN A 198 -13.03 -23.42 -21.46
C GLN A 198 -13.45 -21.95 -21.66
N ASP A 199 -14.28 -21.36 -20.80
CA ASP A 199 -14.70 -19.95 -21.00
C ASP A 199 -13.56 -18.96 -20.77
N PHE A 200 -12.49 -19.38 -20.08
CA PHE A 200 -11.32 -18.56 -19.80
C PHE A 200 -10.33 -18.46 -20.99
N GLU A 201 -10.36 -19.39 -21.96
CA GLU A 201 -9.54 -19.33 -23.19
C GLU A 201 -10.14 -18.42 -24.27
N ARG A 202 -11.40 -17.99 -24.10
CA ARG A 202 -12.06 -17.09 -25.05
C ARG A 202 -11.24 -15.82 -25.23
N GLN A 203 -11.11 -15.35 -26.47
CA GLN A 203 -10.36 -14.12 -26.79
C GLN A 203 -10.87 -12.91 -25.99
N SER A 204 -12.17 -12.83 -25.72
CA SER A 204 -12.76 -11.80 -24.85
C SER A 204 -12.25 -11.89 -23.41
N ALA A 205 -12.10 -13.09 -22.86
CA ALA A 205 -11.59 -13.31 -21.50
C ALA A 205 -10.10 -12.95 -21.44
N ILE A 206 -9.29 -13.37 -22.43
CA ILE A 206 -7.87 -13.03 -22.50
C ILE A 206 -7.64 -11.52 -22.55
N ARG A 207 -8.44 -10.77 -23.32
CA ARG A 207 -8.37 -9.30 -23.40
C ARG A 207 -8.86 -8.62 -22.12
N GLN A 208 -9.87 -9.18 -21.46
CA GLN A 208 -10.51 -8.57 -20.29
C GLN A 208 -9.80 -8.86 -18.97
N ARG A 209 -8.94 -9.89 -18.90
CA ARG A 209 -8.28 -10.30 -17.65
C ARG A 209 -7.40 -9.23 -16.98
N THR A 210 -6.97 -8.20 -17.72
CA THR A 210 -6.17 -7.08 -17.18
C THR A 210 -6.93 -5.77 -17.07
N THR A 211 -8.14 -5.69 -17.62
CA THR A 211 -8.94 -4.46 -17.73
C THR A 211 -10.21 -4.50 -16.89
N VAL A 212 -10.73 -5.70 -16.60
CA VAL A 212 -11.92 -5.92 -15.79
C VAL A 212 -11.53 -6.33 -14.37
N MET A 213 -12.33 -5.89 -13.39
CA MET A 213 -12.11 -6.26 -11.99
C MET A 213 -12.26 -7.77 -11.78
N PRO A 214 -11.44 -8.42 -10.92
CA PRO A 214 -11.47 -9.88 -10.76
C PRO A 214 -12.86 -10.45 -10.42
N GLY A 215 -13.64 -9.76 -9.58
CA GLY A 215 -15.00 -10.18 -9.23
C GLY A 215 -15.96 -10.17 -10.43
N GLU A 216 -15.95 -9.10 -11.22
CA GLU A 216 -16.76 -8.97 -12.43
C GLU A 216 -16.34 -9.98 -13.51
N PHE A 217 -15.04 -10.21 -13.66
CA PHE A 217 -14.51 -11.20 -14.59
C PHE A 217 -14.97 -12.62 -14.21
N LEU A 218 -14.82 -12.99 -12.94
CA LEU A 218 -15.28 -14.29 -12.44
C LEU A 218 -16.81 -14.42 -12.55
N HIS A 219 -17.55 -13.33 -12.36
CA HIS A 219 -19.00 -13.32 -12.61
C HIS A 219 -19.32 -13.63 -14.07
N LYS A 220 -18.60 -13.02 -15.01
CA LYS A 220 -18.84 -13.15 -16.45
C LYS A 220 -18.41 -14.48 -17.05
N PHE A 221 -17.30 -15.06 -16.58
CA PHE A 221 -16.70 -16.25 -17.18
C PHE A 221 -16.71 -17.49 -16.27
N GLY A 222 -16.97 -17.33 -14.96
CA GLY A 222 -16.85 -18.39 -13.96
C GLY A 222 -18.16 -18.82 -13.26
N LEU A 223 -19.18 -17.95 -13.13
CA LEU A 223 -20.37 -18.26 -12.31
C LEU A 223 -21.35 -19.26 -12.90
N LEU A 224 -21.31 -19.56 -14.20
CA LEU A 224 -22.21 -20.55 -14.82
C LEU A 224 -21.88 -22.01 -14.45
N ARG A 225 -20.96 -22.23 -13.49
CA ARG A 225 -20.29 -23.52 -13.27
C ARG A 225 -20.43 -24.08 -11.86
N LEU A 226 -20.85 -23.26 -10.89
CA LEU A 226 -21.00 -23.65 -9.48
C LEU A 226 -22.42 -24.14 -9.17
#